data_AF-A0AAV3SK47-F1
#
_entry.id   AF-A0AAV3SK47-F1
#
_cell.length_a   1.000
_cell.length_b   1.000
_cell.length_c   1.000
_cell.angle_alpha   90.00
_cell.angle_beta   90.00
_cell.angle_gamma   90.00
#
_symmetry.space_group_name_H-M   'P 1'
#
loop_
_entity.id
_entity.type
_entity.pdbx_description
1 polymer ?
#
loop_
_entity_poly.entity_id
_entity_poly.type
_entity_poly.pdbx_seq_one_letter_code
_entity_poly.pdbx_strand_id
1 'polypeptide(L)'
;MIIAALVSTAVHFWLTPMIIEFDTMQAILFVLAGIGFIGGIIVYASRFWRREFYLLAALFALAQIVAYFVMSGPLNTMAVASKAAEAVVVLTVGYLYMNTEPTADSL
;
A
#
# COMPACT_ATOMS: atom_id res chain seq x y z
N MET A 1 -3.70 -6.92 7.68
CA MET A 1 -3.00 -6.29 6.53
C MET A 1 -3.19 -7.02 5.20
N ILE A 2 -3.08 -8.35 5.09
CA ILE A 2 -3.11 -9.06 3.78
C ILE A 2 -4.41 -8.78 3.01
N ILE A 3 -5.57 -8.97 3.64
CA ILE A 3 -6.87 -8.70 3.00
C ILE A 3 -6.95 -7.24 2.52
N ALA A 4 -6.54 -6.29 3.36
CA ALA A 4 -6.54 -4.87 2.99
C ALA A 4 -5.59 -4.57 1.82
N ALA A 5 -4.40 -5.18 1.79
CA ALA A 5 -3.46 -5.07 0.67
C ALA A 5 -4.01 -5.69 -0.62
N LEU A 6 -4.73 -6.82 -0.54
CA LEU A 6 -5.42 -7.43 -1.69
C LEU A 6 -6.55 -6.55 -2.22
N VAL A 7 -7.38 -5.99 -1.33
CA VAL A 7 -8.43 -5.03 -1.70
C VAL A 7 -7.80 -3.83 -2.40
N SER A 8 -6.78 -3.23 -1.80
CA SER A 8 -6.05 -2.11 -2.40
C SER A 8 -5.50 -2.46 -3.79
N THR A 9 -4.85 -3.62 -3.93
CA THR A 9 -4.32 -4.11 -5.21
C THR A 9 -5.42 -4.18 -6.28
N ALA A 10 -6.55 -4.82 -5.95
CA ALA A 10 -7.66 -4.98 -6.87
C ALA A 10 -8.20 -3.62 -7.33
N VAL A 11 -8.37 -2.68 -6.40
CA VAL A 11 -8.85 -1.33 -6.72
C VAL A 11 -7.85 -0.54 -7.58
N HIS A 12 -6.55 -0.64 -7.31
CA HIS A 12 -5.53 0.05 -8.11
C HIS A 12 -5.55 -0.42 -9.57
N PHE A 13 -5.58 -1.73 -9.81
CA PHE A 13 -5.69 -2.25 -11.18
C PHE A 13 -7.04 -1.92 -11.82
N TRP A 14 -8.13 -1.96 -11.06
CA TRP A 14 -9.45 -1.59 -11.56
C TRP A 14 -9.54 -0.11 -11.98
N LEU A 15 -8.94 0.80 -11.21
CA LEU A 15 -9.00 2.24 -11.49
C LEU A 15 -7.98 2.68 -12.55
N THR A 16 -6.96 1.88 -12.85
CA THR A 16 -5.91 2.24 -13.81
C THR A 16 -6.47 2.64 -15.20
N PRO A 17 -7.37 1.86 -15.85
CA PRO A 17 -7.91 2.21 -17.16
C PRO A 17 -8.74 3.49 -17.16
N MET A 18 -9.35 3.84 -16.03
CA MET A 18 -10.07 5.11 -15.88
C MET A 18 -9.08 6.26 -15.73
N ILE A 19 -8.07 6.12 -14.88
CA ILE A 19 -7.12 7.19 -14.57
C ILE A 19 -6.24 7.54 -15.76
N ILE A 20 -5.88 6.56 -16.60
CA ILE A 20 -4.99 6.79 -17.75
C ILE A 20 -5.58 7.78 -18.77
N GLU A 21 -6.90 7.94 -18.81
CA GLU A 21 -7.59 8.91 -19.66
C GLU A 21 -7.39 10.37 -19.19
N PHE A 22 -7.04 10.57 -17.91
CA PHE A 22 -6.90 11.89 -17.29
C PHE A 22 -5.44 12.23 -16.96
N ASP A 23 -4.70 11.27 -16.42
CA ASP A 23 -3.31 11.44 -15.99
C ASP A 23 -2.54 10.12 -16.14
N THR A 24 -1.69 10.06 -17.17
CA THR A 24 -0.85 8.89 -17.45
C THR A 24 0.16 8.61 -16.32
N MET A 25 0.72 9.65 -15.69
CA MET A 25 1.67 9.46 -14.59
C MET A 25 0.97 8.82 -13.40
N GLN A 26 -0.22 9.32 -13.04
CA GLN A 26 -1.00 8.75 -11.94
C GLN A 26 -1.40 7.29 -12.25
N ALA A 27 -1.77 6.98 -13.50
CA ALA A 27 -2.08 5.62 -13.90
C ALA A 27 -0.87 4.66 -13.76
N ILE A 28 0.33 5.10 -14.15
CA ILE A 28 1.57 4.32 -13.94
C ILE A 28 1.80 4.08 -12.46
N LEU A 29 1.66 5.12 -11.61
CA LEU A 29 1.79 4.98 -10.17
C LEU A 29 0.75 4.02 -9.59
N PHE A 30 -0.47 3.98 -10.13
CA PHE A 30 -1.49 3.02 -9.72
C PHE A 30 -1.09 1.57 -10.02
N VAL A 31 -0.54 1.31 -11.21
CA VAL A 31 -0.03 -0.03 -11.56
C VAL A 31 1.13 -0.41 -10.65
N LEU A 32 2.11 0.49 -10.48
CA LEU A 32 3.26 0.26 -9.60
C LEU A 32 2.83 0.05 -8.15
N ALA A 33 1.81 0.77 -7.68
CA ALA A 33 1.25 0.58 -6.35
C ALA A 33 0.62 -0.81 -6.18
N GLY A 34 -0.19 -1.26 -7.15
CA GLY A 34 -0.76 -2.61 -7.15
C GLY A 34 0.33 -3.69 -7.13
N ILE A 35 1.37 -3.55 -7.96
CA ILE A 35 2.53 -4.45 -7.95
C ILE A 35 3.26 -4.39 -6.60
N GLY A 36 3.44 -3.21 -6.03
CA GLY A 36 4.08 -3.02 -4.73
C GLY A 36 3.33 -3.71 -3.58
N PHE A 37 1.99 -3.64 -3.57
CA PHE A 37 1.18 -4.37 -2.59
C PHE A 37 1.31 -5.89 -2.75
N ILE A 38 1.28 -6.41 -3.98
CA ILE A 38 1.52 -7.84 -4.25
C ILE A 38 2.92 -8.23 -3.76
N GLY A 39 3.94 -7.47 -4.13
CA GLY A 39 5.32 -7.69 -3.68
C GLY A 39 5.44 -7.70 -2.16
N GLY A 40 4.80 -6.74 -1.49
CA GLY A 40 4.74 -6.68 -0.03
C GLY A 40 4.07 -7.92 0.58
N ILE A 41 2.96 -8.40 0.01
CA ILE A 41 2.30 -9.64 0.47
C ILE A 41 3.23 -10.84 0.31
N ILE A 42 3.89 -10.98 -0.85
CA ILE A 42 4.81 -12.10 -1.13
C ILE A 42 5.97 -12.09 -0.12
N VAL A 43 6.60 -10.95 0.11
CA VAL A 43 7.71 -10.83 1.07
C VAL A 43 7.21 -11.12 2.49
N TYR A 44 6.01 -10.65 2.87
CA TYR A 44 5.42 -10.92 4.18
C TYR A 44 5.12 -12.39 4.43
N ALA A 45 4.61 -13.08 3.41
CA ALA A 45 4.35 -14.51 3.48
C ALA A 45 5.64 -15.36 3.45
N SER A 46 6.80 -14.75 3.21
CA SER A 46 8.08 -15.43 3.11
C SER A 46 8.86 -15.40 4.43
N ARG A 47 9.86 -16.28 4.55
CA ARG A 47 10.83 -16.24 5.65
C ARG A 47 11.76 -15.03 5.64
N PHE A 48 11.69 -14.19 4.60
CA PHE A 48 12.56 -13.01 4.44
C PHE A 48 12.00 -11.77 5.13
N TRP A 49 10.79 -11.83 5.70
CA TRP A 49 10.22 -10.67 6.39
C TRP A 49 11.02 -10.30 7.63
N ARG A 50 11.42 -9.02 7.73
CA ARG A 50 12.11 -8.45 8.87
C ARG A 50 11.28 -7.34 9.49
N ARG A 51 11.56 -7.01 10.76
CA ARG A 51 10.82 -5.99 11.51
C ARG A 51 10.79 -4.64 10.79
N GLU A 52 11.87 -4.25 10.12
CA GLU A 52 12.00 -2.99 9.38
C GLU A 52 11.03 -2.92 8.19
N PHE A 53 10.62 -4.07 7.63
CA PHE A 53 9.69 -4.10 6.51
C PHE A 53 8.27 -3.68 6.90
N TYR A 54 7.91 -3.71 8.18
CA TYR A 54 6.68 -3.08 8.64
C TYR A 54 6.70 -1.56 8.45
N LEU A 55 7.84 -0.91 8.70
CA LEU A 55 8.00 0.54 8.48
C LEU A 55 7.98 0.86 6.98
N LEU A 56 8.66 0.06 6.16
CA LEU A 56 8.62 0.21 4.70
C LEU A 56 7.19 0.06 4.16
N ALA A 57 6.45 -0.93 4.63
CA ALA A 57 5.05 -1.12 4.24
C ALA A 57 4.16 0.05 4.69
N ALA A 58 4.40 0.60 5.88
CA ALA A 58 3.68 1.78 6.38
C ALA A 58 3.95 3.00 5.50
N LEU A 59 5.23 3.30 5.24
CA LEU A 59 5.65 4.42 4.41
C LEU A 59 5.13 4.28 2.98
N PHE A 60 5.21 3.08 2.41
CA PHE A 60 4.70 2.79 1.08
C PHE A 60 3.18 3.05 0.99
N ALA A 61 2.38 2.52 1.93
CA ALA A 61 0.93 2.71 1.92
C ALA A 61 0.55 4.17 2.19
N LEU A 62 1.24 4.87 3.10
CA LEU A 62 1.04 6.30 3.32
C LEU A 62 1.37 7.12 2.07
N ALA A 63 2.43 6.79 1.35
CA ALA A 63 2.80 7.46 0.12
C ALA A 63 1.70 7.36 -0.94
N GLN A 64 0.99 6.22 -1.04
CA GLN A 64 -0.14 6.07 -1.96
C GLN A 64 -1.33 6.95 -1.60
N ILE A 65 -1.59 7.14 -0.31
CA ILE A 65 -2.64 8.05 0.16
C ILE A 65 -2.26 9.49 -0.19
N VAL A 66 -1.06 9.91 0.18
CA VAL A 66 -0.56 11.28 -0.04
C VAL A 66 -0.49 11.61 -1.54
N ALA A 67 0.12 10.74 -2.34
CA ALA A 67 0.27 10.93 -3.78
C ALA A 67 -1.08 11.11 -4.47
N TYR A 68 -2.09 10.32 -4.08
CA TYR A 68 -3.43 10.42 -4.65
C TYR A 68 -4.05 11.82 -4.44
N PHE A 69 -3.89 12.42 -3.26
CA PHE A 69 -4.41 13.77 -3.01
C PHE A 69 -3.56 14.86 -3.65
N VAL A 70 -2.23 14.73 -3.63
CA VAL A 70 -1.31 15.70 -4.25
C VAL A 70 -1.53 15.78 -5.76
N MET A 71 -1.84 14.65 -6.40
CA MET A 71 -2.12 14.57 -7.84
C MET A 71 -3.57 14.87 -8.21
N SER A 72 -4.37 15.40 -7.26
CA SER A 72 -5.79 15.74 -7.49
C SER A 72 -6.63 14.55 -7.99
N GLY A 73 -6.40 13.36 -7.41
CA GLY A 73 -7.12 12.14 -7.76
C GLY A 73 -8.65 12.28 -7.57
N PRO A 74 -9.47 11.74 -8.49
CA PRO A 74 -10.91 11.97 -8.51
C PRO A 74 -11.65 11.19 -7.41
N LEU A 75 -12.28 11.90 -6.47
CA LEU A 75 -13.03 11.29 -5.37
C LEU A 75 -14.23 10.50 -5.89
N ASN A 76 -14.15 9.18 -5.76
CA ASN A 76 -15.24 8.25 -6.05
C ASN A 76 -15.24 7.10 -5.03
N THR A 77 -16.32 6.32 -4.98
CA THR A 77 -16.50 5.24 -4.00
C THR A 77 -15.35 4.23 -4.01
N MET A 78 -14.83 3.88 -5.19
CA MET A 78 -13.72 2.93 -5.32
C MET A 78 -12.42 3.53 -4.79
N ALA A 79 -12.13 4.79 -5.10
CA ALA A 79 -10.96 5.47 -4.57
C ALA A 79 -11.01 5.57 -3.04
N VAL A 80 -12.17 5.91 -2.46
CA VAL A 80 -12.36 5.93 -1.00
C VAL A 80 -12.10 4.55 -0.40
N ALA A 81 -12.64 3.48 -1.01
CA ALA A 81 -12.39 2.12 -0.58
C ALA A 81 -10.89 1.75 -0.62
N SER A 82 -10.16 2.16 -1.67
CA SER A 82 -8.70 1.98 -1.75
C SER A 82 -7.98 2.69 -0.62
N LYS A 83 -8.23 3.99 -0.42
CA LYS A 83 -7.55 4.78 0.60
C LYS A 83 -7.85 4.29 2.01
N ALA A 84 -9.09 3.82 2.25
CA ALA A 84 -9.44 3.16 3.50
C ALA A 84 -8.67 1.84 3.70
N ALA A 85 -8.55 1.01 2.66
CA ALA A 85 -7.77 -0.22 2.72
C ALA A 85 -6.27 0.05 2.96
N GLU A 86 -5.71 1.07 2.31
CA GLU A 86 -4.34 1.54 2.54
C GLU A 86 -4.14 2.01 3.99
N ALA A 87 -5.09 2.78 4.55
CA ALA A 87 -5.04 3.19 5.95
C ALA A 87 -5.08 2.00 6.91
N VAL A 88 -5.90 0.97 6.62
CA VAL A 88 -5.90 -0.29 7.39
C VAL A 88 -4.55 -0.99 7.31
N VAL A 89 -3.87 -0.98 6.14
CA VAL A 89 -2.50 -1.50 6.03
C VAL A 89 -1.57 -0.73 6.97
N VAL A 90 -1.55 0.61 6.90
CA VAL A 90 -0.70 1.48 7.75
C VAL A 90 -0.90 1.17 9.23
N LEU A 91 -2.15 1.14 9.69
CA LEU A 91 -2.47 0.87 11.09
C LEU A 91 -2.04 -0.54 11.51
N THR A 92 -2.31 -1.54 10.67
CA THR A 92 -1.97 -2.93 10.99
C THR A 92 -0.45 -3.12 11.06
N VAL A 93 0.30 -2.63 10.08
CA VAL A 93 1.77 -2.80 10.08
C VAL A 93 2.43 -1.98 11.18
N GLY A 94 1.88 -0.81 11.52
CA GLY A 94 2.30 -0.05 12.70
C GLY A 94 2.09 -0.84 14.00
N TYR A 95 0.92 -1.45 14.16
CA TYR A 95 0.66 -2.33 15.30
C TYR A 95 1.63 -3.53 15.34
N LEU A 96 1.87 -4.20 14.21
CA LEU A 96 2.78 -5.34 14.15
C LEU A 96 4.23 -4.94 14.45
N TYR A 97 4.68 -3.77 13.99
CA TYR A 97 6.01 -3.23 14.31
C TYR A 97 6.21 -3.04 15.81
N MET A 98 5.21 -2.47 16.50
CA MET A 98 5.26 -2.23 17.94
C MET A 98 5.26 -3.51 18.78
N ASN A 99 4.72 -4.61 18.23
CA ASN A 99 4.61 -5.90 18.92
C ASN A 99 5.63 -6.94 18.43
N THR A 100 6.51 -6.58 17.50
CA THR A 100 7.63 -7.43 17.07
C THR A 100 8.88 -6.93 17.78
N GLU A 101 9.53 -7.80 18.55
CA GLU A 101 10.78 -7.44 19.23
C GLU A 101 11.90 -7.13 18.21
N PRO A 102 12.79 -6.16 18.49
CA PRO A 102 14.00 -5.98 17.72
C PRO A 102 14.84 -7.26 17.77
N THR A 103 15.30 -7.75 16.62
CA THR A 103 16.30 -8.83 16.60
C THR A 103 17.59 -8.34 17.27
N ALA A 104 18.21 -9.19 18.11
CA ALA A 104 19.37 -8.84 18.94
C ALA A 104 20.56 -8.23 18.19
N ASP A 105 20.66 -8.44 16.87
CA ASP A 105 21.71 -7.90 16.00
C ASP A 105 21.49 -6.42 15.60
N SER A 106 20.47 -5.75 16.14
CA SER A 106 20.11 -4.35 15.80
C SER A 106 20.49 -3.32 16.88
N LEU A 107 21.31 -3.71 17.88
CA LEU A 107 21.92 -2.85 18.92
C LEU A 107 23.44 -2.98 18.91
#